data_AF-A0A2M7RCG2-F1
#
_entry.id   AF-A0A2M7RCG2-F1
#
_cell.length_a   1.000
_cell.length_b   1.000
_cell.length_c   1.000
_cell.angle_alpha   90.00
_cell.angle_beta   90.00
_cell.angle_gamma   90.00
#
_symmetry.space_group_name_H-M   'P 1'
#
loop_
_entity.id
_entity.type
_entity.pdbx_description
1 polymer ?
#
loop_
_entity_poly.entity_id
_entity_poly.type
_entity_poly.pdbx_seq_one_letter_code
_entity_poly.pdbx_strand_id
1 'polypeptide(L)'
;MPSDFKRVRYFRPKYSKKGYHILMKMMQDGLALEISDVAGFRIHVINHYYKYGLRGTLDAFKVKRSTFYDWKILYERSGRRIISLVPHQTRPLHVRRMETDWRIIAFIKEMRKEHGNIGKSMLKPFVDAYAKELDIKTLATSTIGKVIKRRHLTFEKKVYAKKQANKFKKLRTRKSPRVTTPGFIQMDSIVVYINYEKYLFMYKTSHQQQQEKYSSNFSN
;
A
#
# COMPACT_ATOMS: atom_id res chain seq x y z
N MET A 1 -20.96 -67.39 -4.42
CA MET A 1 -19.61 -66.86 -4.12
C MET A 1 -19.70 -65.34 -3.98
N PRO A 2 -19.36 -64.76 -2.83
CA PRO A 2 -19.28 -63.30 -2.70
C PRO A 2 -17.98 -62.82 -3.36
N SER A 3 -18.09 -61.87 -4.28
CA SER A 3 -16.96 -61.36 -5.05
C SER A 3 -16.07 -60.43 -4.21
N ASP A 4 -14.88 -60.90 -3.84
CA ASP A 4 -13.83 -60.19 -3.07
C ASP A 4 -13.11 -59.07 -3.84
N PHE A 5 -13.84 -58.13 -4.44
CA PHE A 5 -13.23 -56.93 -5.01
C PHE A 5 -13.30 -55.77 -4.01
N LYS A 6 -12.15 -55.30 -3.51
CA LYS A 6 -12.03 -54.04 -2.76
C LYS A 6 -12.59 -52.88 -3.59
N ARG A 7 -13.78 -52.37 -3.24
CA ARG A 7 -14.34 -51.17 -3.87
C ARG A 7 -13.54 -49.94 -3.43
N VAL A 8 -12.63 -49.47 -4.28
CA VAL A 8 -11.93 -48.19 -4.08
C VAL A 8 -12.97 -47.06 -4.18
N ARG A 9 -13.33 -46.45 -3.05
CA ARG A 9 -14.15 -45.22 -3.04
C ARG A 9 -13.24 -44.04 -3.39
N TYR A 10 -13.39 -43.52 -4.60
CA TYR A 10 -12.72 -42.28 -4.98
C TYR A 10 -13.47 -41.11 -4.33
N PHE A 11 -12.75 -40.19 -3.67
CA PHE A 11 -13.31 -38.94 -3.13
C PHE A 11 -13.79 -37.99 -4.24
N ARG A 12 -13.29 -38.17 -5.47
CA ARG A 12 -13.65 -37.37 -6.64
C ARG A 12 -14.34 -38.22 -7.70
N PRO A 13 -15.31 -37.67 -8.45
CA PRO A 13 -15.95 -38.37 -9.55
C PRO A 13 -14.91 -38.77 -10.62
N LYS A 14 -15.02 -40.00 -11.13
CA LYS A 14 -14.15 -40.52 -12.19
C LYS A 14 -14.65 -40.00 -13.54
N TYR A 15 -13.99 -38.98 -14.08
CA TYR A 15 -14.29 -38.50 -15.43
C TYR A 15 -13.62 -39.38 -16.49
N SER A 16 -14.32 -39.62 -17.59
CA SER A 16 -13.67 -40.10 -18.83
C SER A 16 -12.59 -39.11 -19.25
N LYS A 17 -11.51 -39.57 -19.88
CA LYS A 17 -10.43 -38.71 -20.40
C LYS A 17 -10.98 -37.53 -21.21
N LYS A 18 -12.01 -37.78 -22.04
CA LYS A 18 -12.69 -36.73 -22.82
C LYS A 18 -13.41 -35.71 -21.92
N GLY A 19 -14.15 -36.18 -20.91
CA GLY A 19 -14.86 -35.33 -19.96
C GLY A 19 -13.92 -34.45 -19.14
N TYR A 20 -12.79 -35.01 -18.70
CA TYR A 20 -11.75 -34.25 -18.02
C TYR A 20 -11.16 -33.14 -18.89
N HIS A 21 -10.82 -33.42 -20.16
CA HIS A 21 -10.31 -32.39 -21.07
C HIS A 21 -11.31 -31.26 -21.31
N ILE A 22 -12.60 -31.57 -21.45
CA ILE A 22 -13.65 -30.55 -21.60
C ILE A 22 -13.75 -29.69 -20.33
N LEU A 23 -13.81 -30.32 -19.16
CA LEU A 23 -13.86 -29.61 -17.87
C LEU A 23 -12.65 -28.68 -17.70
N MET A 24 -11.43 -29.19 -17.94
CA MET A 24 -10.22 -28.40 -17.80
C MET A 24 -10.18 -27.24 -18.78
N LYS A 25 -10.69 -27.42 -20.00
CA LYS A 25 -10.84 -26.34 -20.99
C LYS A 25 -11.83 -25.27 -20.49
N MET A 26 -13.00 -25.68 -20.01
CA MET A 26 -14.03 -24.75 -19.49
C MET A 26 -13.53 -23.96 -18.29
N MET A 27 -12.86 -24.61 -17.34
CA MET A 27 -12.28 -23.94 -16.16
C MET A 27 -11.21 -22.93 -16.57
N GLN A 28 -10.35 -23.29 -17.50
CA GLN A 28 -9.31 -22.42 -18.04
C GLN A 28 -9.88 -21.19 -18.74
N ASP A 29 -10.87 -21.39 -19.61
CA ASP A 29 -11.53 -20.32 -20.35
C ASP A 29 -12.33 -19.40 -19.40
N GLY A 30 -13.02 -19.96 -18.41
CA GLY A 30 -13.74 -19.19 -17.38
C GLY A 30 -12.79 -18.34 -16.52
N LEU A 31 -11.69 -18.92 -16.04
CA LEU A 31 -10.67 -18.18 -15.30
C LEU A 31 -10.07 -17.04 -16.14
N ALA A 32 -9.82 -17.26 -17.43
CA ALA A 32 -9.25 -16.22 -18.30
C ALA A 32 -10.15 -14.99 -18.42
N LEU A 33 -11.47 -15.21 -18.45
CA LEU A 33 -12.47 -14.13 -18.51
C LEU A 33 -12.53 -13.35 -17.20
N GLU A 34 -12.56 -14.04 -16.07
CA GLU A 34 -12.56 -13.43 -14.73
C GLU A 34 -11.27 -12.64 -14.46
N ILE A 35 -10.13 -13.10 -14.99
CA ILE A 35 -8.82 -12.46 -14.77
C ILE A 35 -8.63 -11.22 -15.65
N SER A 36 -9.25 -11.16 -16.85
CA SER A 36 -8.94 -10.12 -17.82
C SER A 36 -10.15 -9.68 -18.66
N ASP A 37 -10.64 -8.47 -18.34
CA ASP A 37 -11.65 -7.77 -19.15
C ASP A 37 -11.22 -7.61 -20.62
N VAL A 38 -9.91 -7.42 -20.85
CA VAL A 38 -9.33 -7.28 -22.19
C VAL A 38 -9.47 -8.57 -22.99
N ALA A 39 -9.31 -9.74 -22.37
CA ALA A 39 -9.51 -11.02 -23.03
C ALA A 39 -10.99 -11.23 -23.39
N GLY A 40 -11.91 -10.85 -22.49
CA GLY A 40 -13.36 -10.83 -22.73
C GLY A 40 -13.75 -9.96 -23.92
N PHE A 41 -13.18 -8.76 -24.01
CA PHE A 41 -13.38 -7.88 -25.17
C PHE A 41 -12.86 -8.51 -26.46
N ARG A 42 -11.63 -9.04 -26.47
CA ARG A 42 -11.03 -9.65 -27.67
C ARG A 42 -11.83 -10.84 -28.20
N ILE A 43 -12.33 -11.71 -27.32
CA ILE A 43 -13.15 -12.84 -27.74
C ILE A 43 -14.51 -12.38 -28.29
N HIS A 44 -15.10 -11.33 -27.71
CA HIS A 44 -16.34 -10.74 -28.21
C HIS A 44 -16.19 -10.20 -29.63
N VAL A 45 -15.10 -9.48 -29.92
CA VAL A 45 -14.76 -8.98 -31.27
C VAL A 45 -14.58 -10.13 -32.26
N ILE A 46 -13.89 -11.20 -31.87
CA ILE A 46 -13.68 -12.39 -32.71
C ILE A 46 -15.02 -13.11 -33.00
N ASN A 47 -15.88 -13.25 -32.00
CA ASN A 47 -17.21 -13.85 -32.17
C ASN A 47 -18.08 -13.01 -33.10
N HIS A 48 -18.03 -11.68 -32.99
CA HIS A 48 -18.74 -10.78 -33.90
C HIS A 48 -18.23 -10.93 -35.33
N TYR A 49 -16.92 -11.07 -35.54
CA TYR A 49 -16.34 -11.33 -36.85
C TYR A 49 -16.86 -12.63 -37.48
N TYR A 50 -16.95 -13.72 -36.71
CA TYR A 50 -17.49 -14.97 -37.23
C TYR A 50 -18.97 -14.86 -37.63
N LYS A 51 -19.71 -13.91 -37.05
CA LYS A 51 -21.13 -13.70 -37.35
C LYS A 51 -21.38 -12.71 -38.50
N TYR A 52 -20.64 -11.60 -38.57
CA TYR A 52 -20.93 -10.48 -39.47
C TYR A 52 -19.78 -10.10 -40.42
N GLY A 53 -18.63 -10.77 -40.31
CA GLY A 53 -17.45 -10.50 -41.14
C GLY A 53 -16.63 -9.28 -40.73
N LEU A 54 -15.60 -8.97 -41.53
CA LEU A 54 -14.56 -8.00 -41.16
C LEU A 54 -15.06 -6.55 -41.11
N ARG A 55 -15.79 -6.09 -42.14
CA ARG A 55 -16.19 -4.68 -42.27
C ARG A 55 -17.09 -4.26 -41.11
N GLY A 56 -18.11 -5.05 -40.77
CA GLY A 56 -18.99 -4.77 -39.64
C GLY A 56 -18.27 -4.82 -38.29
N THR A 57 -17.25 -5.67 -38.15
CA THR A 57 -16.48 -5.76 -36.90
C THR A 57 -15.56 -4.55 -36.72
N LEU A 58 -14.87 -4.12 -37.77
CA LEU A 58 -14.01 -2.93 -37.70
C LEU A 58 -14.82 -1.65 -37.46
N ASP A 59 -16.01 -1.55 -38.07
CA ASP A 59 -16.92 -0.43 -37.88
C ASP A 59 -17.49 -0.38 -36.45
N ALA A 60 -17.99 -1.51 -35.95
CA ALA A 60 -18.59 -1.59 -34.61
C ALA A 60 -17.59 -1.35 -33.46
N PHE A 61 -16.40 -1.95 -33.53
CA PHE A 61 -15.44 -1.91 -32.42
C PHE A 61 -14.28 -0.93 -32.61
N LYS A 62 -14.19 -0.28 -33.78
CA LYS A 62 -13.14 0.70 -34.11
C LYS A 62 -11.71 0.19 -33.86
N VAL A 63 -11.49 -1.11 -34.08
CA VAL A 63 -10.18 -1.77 -33.92
C VAL A 63 -9.40 -1.67 -35.24
N LYS A 64 -8.07 -1.55 -35.17
CA LYS A 64 -7.22 -1.61 -36.37
C LYS A 64 -7.25 -3.01 -37.00
N ARG A 65 -7.29 -3.08 -38.33
CA ARG A 65 -7.30 -4.34 -39.07
C ARG A 65 -6.15 -5.28 -38.67
N SER A 66 -4.93 -4.77 -38.55
CA SER A 66 -3.76 -5.54 -38.13
C SER A 66 -3.93 -6.16 -36.74
N THR A 67 -4.30 -5.33 -35.75
CA THR A 67 -4.54 -5.77 -34.37
C THR A 67 -5.61 -6.85 -34.27
N PHE A 68 -6.68 -6.75 -35.06
CA PHE A 68 -7.70 -7.80 -35.13
C PHE A 68 -7.13 -9.12 -35.66
N TYR A 69 -6.37 -9.07 -36.76
CA TYR A 69 -5.76 -10.29 -37.33
C TYR A 69 -4.72 -10.91 -36.39
N ASP A 70 -3.95 -10.11 -35.65
CA ASP A 70 -3.02 -10.62 -34.65
C ASP A 70 -3.74 -11.44 -33.59
N TRP A 71 -4.86 -10.92 -33.06
CA TRP A 71 -5.70 -11.64 -32.09
C TRP A 71 -6.33 -12.90 -32.69
N LYS A 72 -6.84 -12.82 -33.92
CA LYS A 72 -7.42 -13.97 -34.61
C LYS A 72 -6.40 -15.08 -34.82
N ILE A 73 -5.21 -14.74 -35.34
CA ILE A 73 -4.12 -15.69 -35.58
C ILE A 73 -3.69 -16.35 -34.27
N LEU A 74 -3.55 -15.55 -33.20
CA LEU A 74 -3.19 -16.05 -31.87
C LEU A 74 -4.25 -17.03 -31.34
N TYR A 75 -5.53 -16.69 -31.47
CA TYR A 75 -6.64 -17.54 -31.07
C TYR A 75 -6.69 -18.86 -31.86
N GLU A 76 -6.54 -18.82 -33.18
CA GLU A 76 -6.58 -20.00 -34.03
C GLU A 76 -5.37 -20.91 -33.80
N ARG A 77 -4.15 -20.36 -33.73
CA ARG A 77 -2.92 -21.12 -33.41
C ARG A 77 -2.98 -21.77 -32.04
N SER A 78 -3.67 -21.14 -31.08
CA SER A 78 -3.83 -21.72 -29.74
C SER A 78 -4.85 -22.86 -29.67
N GLY A 79 -5.51 -23.24 -30.77
CA GLY A 79 -6.60 -24.21 -30.75
C GLY A 79 -7.90 -23.66 -30.15
N ARG A 80 -8.16 -22.37 -30.36
CA ARG A 80 -9.36 -21.65 -29.89
C ARG A 80 -9.49 -21.62 -28.35
N ARG A 81 -8.38 -21.32 -27.65
CA ARG A 81 -8.35 -21.12 -26.19
C ARG A 81 -8.42 -19.64 -25.84
N ILE A 82 -9.30 -19.25 -24.93
CA ILE A 82 -9.50 -17.84 -24.56
C ILE A 82 -8.27 -17.28 -23.82
N ILE A 83 -7.56 -18.13 -23.05
CA ILE A 83 -6.31 -17.77 -22.36
C ILE A 83 -5.29 -17.13 -23.29
N SER A 84 -5.22 -17.55 -24.55
CA SER A 84 -4.27 -16.98 -25.52
C SER A 84 -4.49 -15.49 -25.79
N LEU A 85 -5.71 -15.00 -25.58
CA LEU A 85 -6.08 -13.60 -25.78
C LEU A 85 -5.76 -12.72 -24.57
N VAL A 86 -5.31 -13.28 -23.45
CA VAL A 86 -4.90 -12.51 -22.27
C VAL A 86 -3.62 -11.72 -22.61
N PRO A 87 -3.57 -10.39 -22.38
CA PRO A 87 -2.38 -9.61 -22.68
C PRO A 87 -1.19 -10.08 -21.83
N HIS A 88 -0.05 -10.28 -22.49
CA HIS A 88 1.20 -10.57 -21.80
C HIS A 88 1.72 -9.33 -21.05
N GLN A 89 2.57 -9.59 -20.06
CA GLN A 89 3.23 -8.53 -19.30
C GLN A 89 4.11 -7.69 -20.24
N THR A 90 3.81 -6.40 -20.34
CA THR A 90 4.59 -5.42 -21.13
C THR A 90 5.85 -4.92 -20.43
N ARG A 91 6.09 -5.39 -19.20
CA ARG A 91 7.27 -5.02 -18.43
C ARG A 91 8.52 -5.59 -19.10
N PRO A 92 9.59 -4.80 -19.30
CA PRO A 92 10.85 -5.31 -19.80
C PRO A 92 11.37 -6.48 -18.95
N LEU A 93 11.97 -7.48 -19.60
CA LEU A 93 12.57 -8.64 -18.92
C LEU A 93 13.62 -8.21 -17.90
N HIS A 94 14.43 -7.22 -18.28
CA HIS A 94 15.47 -6.64 -17.44
C HIS A 94 15.08 -5.22 -17.04
N VAL A 95 14.65 -5.04 -15.80
CA VAL A 95 14.46 -3.71 -15.22
C VAL A 95 15.67 -3.35 -14.38
N ARG A 96 16.22 -2.15 -14.60
CA ARG A 96 17.34 -1.61 -13.82
C ARG A 96 17.06 -1.75 -12.32
N ARG A 97 17.98 -2.39 -11.61
CA ARG A 97 17.96 -2.46 -10.14
C ARG A 97 18.93 -1.44 -9.57
N MET A 98 18.64 -0.98 -8.37
CA MET A 98 19.57 -0.10 -7.65
C MET A 98 20.63 -1.01 -7.05
N GLU A 99 21.85 -0.84 -7.50
CA GLU A 99 23.01 -1.48 -6.91
C GLU A 99 23.61 -0.55 -5.86
N THR A 100 24.08 -1.12 -4.77
CA THR A 100 24.66 -0.40 -3.64
C THR A 100 25.72 -1.30 -3.05
N ASP A 101 26.82 -0.70 -2.61
CA ASP A 101 27.92 -1.44 -2.00
C ASP A 101 27.42 -2.25 -0.79
N TRP A 102 27.78 -3.53 -0.78
CA TRP A 102 27.39 -4.47 0.27
C TRP A 102 27.95 -4.07 1.64
N ARG A 103 29.12 -3.41 1.69
CA ARG A 103 29.75 -2.94 2.93
C ARG A 103 28.87 -1.92 3.64
N ILE A 104 28.36 -0.93 2.89
CA ILE A 104 27.46 0.09 3.42
C ILE A 104 26.14 -0.53 3.88
N ILE A 105 25.64 -1.53 3.16
CA ILE A 105 24.42 -2.26 3.55
C ILE A 105 24.63 -3.01 4.86
N ALA A 106 25.77 -3.68 5.02
CA ALA A 106 26.13 -4.37 6.25
C ALA A 106 26.23 -3.40 7.42
N PHE A 107 26.90 -2.27 7.24
CA PHE A 107 26.99 -1.22 8.26
C PHE A 107 25.60 -0.67 8.67
N ILE A 108 24.71 -0.36 7.72
CA ILE A 108 23.33 0.07 8.02
C ILE A 108 22.57 -1.02 8.79
N LYS A 109 22.82 -2.30 8.48
CA LYS A 109 22.19 -3.44 9.15
C LYS A 109 22.63 -3.53 10.60
N GLU A 110 23.93 -3.41 10.87
CA GLU A 110 24.53 -3.47 12.21
C GLU A 110 24.04 -2.32 13.08
N MET A 111 24.15 -1.08 12.58
CA MET A 111 23.66 0.11 13.28
C MET A 111 22.19 0.00 13.69
N ARG A 112 21.34 -0.55 12.83
CA ARG A 112 19.91 -0.74 13.14
C ARG A 112 19.63 -1.93 14.07
N LYS A 113 20.56 -2.86 14.18
CA LYS A 113 20.46 -3.99 15.12
C LYS A 113 20.87 -3.56 16.53
N GLU A 114 21.89 -2.71 16.64
CA GLU A 114 22.43 -2.22 17.91
C GLU A 114 21.55 -1.12 18.54
N HIS A 115 21.15 -0.13 17.75
CA HIS A 115 20.43 1.05 18.23
C HIS A 115 18.95 1.06 17.86
N GLY A 116 18.43 -0.05 17.33
CA GLY A 116 17.04 -0.17 16.93
C GLY A 116 16.71 0.48 15.58
N ASN A 117 15.42 0.71 15.32
CA ASN A 117 14.92 1.15 14.01
C ASN A 117 15.18 2.64 13.66
N ILE A 118 16.41 3.12 13.84
CA ILE A 118 16.84 4.51 13.62
C ILE A 118 16.37 5.07 12.27
N GLY A 119 15.97 6.35 12.24
CA GLY A 119 15.59 7.02 11.00
C GLY A 119 16.74 7.19 10.00
N LYS A 120 16.40 7.25 8.71
CA LYS A 120 17.37 7.48 7.61
C LYS A 120 18.20 8.77 7.76
N SER A 121 17.64 9.81 8.38
CA SER A 121 18.34 11.10 8.59
C SER A 121 19.45 10.98 9.61
N MET A 122 19.21 10.20 10.68
CA MET A 122 20.20 9.95 11.73
C MET A 122 21.30 8.99 11.23
N LEU A 123 20.96 8.01 10.38
CA LEU A 123 21.96 7.10 9.79
C LEU A 123 22.92 7.77 8.81
N LYS A 124 22.54 8.91 8.21
CA LYS A 124 23.27 9.53 7.11
C LYS A 124 24.68 10.00 7.51
N PRO A 125 24.88 10.79 8.58
CA PRO A 125 26.21 11.17 9.04
C PRO A 125 27.15 9.97 9.29
N PHE A 126 26.64 8.88 9.89
CA PHE A 126 27.43 7.67 10.16
C PHE A 126 27.82 6.93 8.89
N VAL A 127 26.86 6.75 7.97
CA VAL A 127 27.13 6.15 6.65
C VAL A 127 28.13 6.99 5.87
N ASP A 128 28.11 8.31 6.04
CA ASP A 128 29.03 9.21 5.35
C ASP A 128 30.45 9.14 5.89
N ALA A 129 30.61 9.10 7.21
CA ALA A 129 31.90 8.86 7.84
C ALA A 129 32.48 7.51 7.39
N TYR A 130 31.69 6.44 7.48
CA TYR A 130 32.10 5.09 7.10
C TYR A 130 32.46 4.97 5.61
N ALA A 131 31.67 5.60 4.72
CA ALA A 131 31.98 5.60 3.30
C ALA A 131 33.24 6.40 2.97
N LYS A 132 33.52 7.49 3.71
CA LYS A 132 34.75 8.28 3.55
C LYS A 132 35.99 7.51 4.00
N GLU A 133 35.89 6.74 5.08
CA GLU A 133 36.99 5.88 5.57
C GLU A 133 37.37 4.78 4.56
N LEU A 134 36.39 4.25 3.83
CA LEU A 134 36.59 3.20 2.84
C LEU A 134 36.83 3.71 1.42
N ASP A 135 36.87 5.04 1.22
CA ASP A 135 36.94 5.71 -0.08
C ASP A 135 35.84 5.26 -1.09
N ILE A 136 34.63 5.04 -0.57
CA ILE A 136 33.45 4.63 -1.35
C ILE A 136 32.51 5.81 -1.54
N LYS A 137 31.80 5.85 -2.68
CA LYS A 137 30.75 6.83 -2.91
C LYS A 137 29.67 6.79 -1.82
N THR A 138 29.45 7.93 -1.20
CA THR A 138 28.42 8.13 -0.17
C THR A 138 27.00 8.01 -0.70
N LEU A 139 26.07 7.60 0.18
CA LEU A 139 24.66 7.41 -0.17
C LEU A 139 23.83 8.64 0.21
N ALA A 140 22.92 9.06 -0.68
CA ALA A 140 21.91 10.05 -0.33
C ALA A 140 20.94 9.50 0.72
N THR A 141 20.35 10.39 1.53
CA THR A 141 19.33 10.04 2.54
C THR A 141 18.16 9.24 1.96
N SER A 142 17.75 9.57 0.74
CA SER A 142 16.68 8.86 0.00
C SER A 142 17.11 7.45 -0.40
N THR A 143 18.38 7.26 -0.79
CA THR A 143 18.97 5.96 -1.13
C THR A 143 19.07 5.07 0.10
N ILE A 144 19.49 5.60 1.25
CA ILE A 144 19.49 4.88 2.54
C ILE A 144 18.08 4.39 2.88
N GLY A 145 17.07 5.25 2.73
CA GLY A 145 15.66 4.85 2.91
C GLY A 145 15.21 3.74 1.96
N LYS A 146 15.65 3.78 0.68
CA LYS A 146 15.38 2.71 -0.29
C LYS A 146 16.07 1.40 0.09
N VAL A 147 17.31 1.45 0.58
CA VAL A 147 18.05 0.27 1.07
C VAL A 147 17.29 -0.40 2.21
N ILE A 148 16.89 0.37 3.23
CA ILE A 148 16.13 -0.12 4.39
C ILE A 148 14.83 -0.80 3.94
N LYS A 149 14.06 -0.14 3.06
CA LYS A 149 12.77 -0.66 2.58
C LYS A 149 12.93 -1.93 1.73
N ARG A 150 13.90 -1.96 0.81
CA ARG A 150 14.09 -3.10 -0.11
C ARG A 150 14.63 -4.34 0.57
N ARG A 151 15.49 -4.17 1.57
CA ARG A 151 16.12 -5.27 2.31
C ARG A 151 15.42 -5.60 3.62
N HIS A 152 14.26 -4.97 3.87
CA HIS A 152 13.46 -5.18 5.07
C HIS A 152 14.29 -5.09 6.37
N LEU A 153 15.13 -4.05 6.48
CA LEU A 153 16.01 -3.84 7.63
C LEU A 153 15.25 -3.29 8.84
N THR A 154 14.18 -3.94 9.25
CA THR A 154 13.37 -3.56 10.42
C THR A 154 13.42 -4.68 11.44
N PHE A 155 14.14 -4.47 12.54
CA PHE A 155 14.41 -5.51 13.53
C PHE A 155 13.44 -5.48 14.71
N GLU A 156 13.11 -4.29 15.20
CA GLU A 156 12.18 -4.15 16.31
C GLU A 156 10.73 -4.24 15.82
N LYS A 157 9.88 -4.94 16.59
CA LYS A 157 8.43 -4.87 16.41
C LYS A 157 7.93 -3.54 16.96
N LYS A 158 7.07 -2.85 16.22
CA LYS A 158 6.35 -1.69 16.75
C LYS A 158 5.54 -2.12 17.97
N VAL A 159 6.01 -1.78 19.16
CA VAL A 159 5.21 -1.91 20.38
C VAL A 159 4.25 -0.73 20.39
N TYR A 160 3.03 -0.96 19.92
CA TYR A 160 1.97 -0.01 20.17
C TYR A 160 1.67 -0.07 21.67
N ALA A 161 1.99 0.99 22.40
CA ALA A 161 1.44 1.16 23.73
C ALA A 161 -0.08 0.98 23.60
N LYS A 162 -0.63 -0.04 24.28
CA LYS A 162 -2.09 -0.19 24.35
C LYS A 162 -2.60 1.11 24.95
N LYS A 163 -3.18 1.97 24.11
CA LYS A 163 -3.91 3.13 24.62
C LYS A 163 -4.98 2.53 25.51
N GLN A 164 -4.89 2.76 26.82
CA GLN A 164 -6.02 2.49 27.66
C GLN A 164 -7.17 3.28 27.06
N ALA A 165 -8.22 2.59 26.62
CA ALA A 165 -9.40 3.26 26.12
C ALA A 165 -9.85 4.20 27.23
N ASN A 166 -9.92 5.50 26.95
CA ASN A 166 -10.53 6.43 27.89
C ASN A 166 -11.92 5.87 28.20
N LYS A 167 -12.14 5.45 29.46
CA LYS A 167 -13.43 4.88 29.88
C LYS A 167 -14.60 5.82 29.58
N PHE A 168 -14.30 7.11 29.46
CA PHE A 168 -15.25 8.16 29.14
C PHE A 168 -15.12 8.59 27.68
N LYS A 169 -16.23 8.54 26.93
CA LYS A 169 -16.33 9.22 25.64
C LYS A 169 -16.20 10.72 25.90
N LYS A 170 -15.17 11.36 25.33
CA LYS A 170 -15.11 12.84 25.32
C LYS A 170 -16.35 13.35 24.60
N LEU A 171 -17.22 14.08 25.30
CA LEU A 171 -18.31 14.84 24.68
C LEU A 171 -17.66 15.84 23.72
N ARG A 172 -17.86 15.65 22.41
CA ARG A 172 -17.27 16.51 21.39
C ARG A 172 -18.22 17.70 21.18
N THR A 173 -18.02 18.77 21.93
CA THR A 173 -18.78 20.01 21.72
C THR A 173 -18.32 20.68 20.43
N ARG A 174 -19.24 21.02 19.51
CA ARG A 174 -18.91 21.70 18.23
C ARG A 174 -18.44 23.15 18.41
N LYS A 175 -18.70 23.77 19.56
CA LYS A 175 -18.38 25.18 19.86
C LYS A 175 -17.87 25.29 21.30
N SER A 176 -16.96 26.22 21.54
CA SER A 176 -16.55 26.58 22.91
C SER A 176 -17.75 27.18 23.65
N PRO A 177 -17.96 26.87 24.96
CA PRO A 177 -19.00 27.52 25.75
C PRO A 177 -18.87 29.04 25.67
N ARG A 178 -19.97 29.75 25.42
CA ARG A 178 -19.98 31.22 25.50
C ARG A 178 -20.05 31.60 26.98
N VAL A 179 -19.04 32.31 27.45
CA VAL A 179 -18.91 32.75 28.84
C VAL A 179 -19.82 33.95 29.06
N THR A 180 -20.88 33.80 29.85
CA THR A 180 -21.89 34.85 30.13
C THR A 180 -21.57 35.69 31.37
N THR A 181 -20.68 35.21 32.25
CA THR A 181 -20.22 35.91 33.47
C THR A 181 -18.69 35.86 33.54
N PRO A 182 -18.00 36.90 34.05
CA PRO A 182 -16.55 36.85 34.22
C PRO A 182 -16.20 35.85 35.31
N GLY A 183 -15.86 34.61 34.93
CA GLY A 183 -15.76 33.56 35.94
C GLY A 183 -15.14 32.26 35.49
N PHE A 184 -13.98 32.28 34.83
CA PHE A 184 -13.13 31.09 34.73
C PHE A 184 -11.67 31.47 34.96
N ILE A 185 -11.08 30.93 36.02
CA ILE A 185 -9.63 30.96 36.25
C ILE A 185 -9.12 29.60 35.80
N GLN A 186 -8.32 29.57 34.73
CA GLN A 186 -7.59 28.37 34.37
C GLN A 186 -6.32 28.34 35.21
N MET A 187 -6.21 27.32 36.05
CA MET A 187 -5.01 27.00 36.80
C MET A 187 -4.38 25.77 36.20
N ASP A 188 -3.18 25.93 35.67
CA ASP A 188 -2.39 24.84 35.15
C ASP A 188 -1.12 24.74 35.98
N SER A 189 -0.65 23.51 36.19
CA SER A 189 0.54 23.25 37.00
C SER A 189 1.58 22.48 36.21
N ILE A 190 2.83 22.86 36.39
CA ILE A 190 4.00 22.14 35.89
C ILE A 190 4.75 21.60 37.10
N VAL A 191 4.95 20.29 37.12
CA VAL A 191 5.82 19.64 38.10
C VAL A 191 7.22 19.59 37.51
N VAL A 192 8.17 20.23 38.20
CA VAL A 192 9.58 20.18 37.85
C VAL A 192 10.34 19.49 38.98
N TYR A 193 11.21 18.56 38.61
CA TYR A 193 12.11 17.91 39.55
C TYR A 193 13.48 18.56 39.42
N ILE A 194 13.94 19.21 40.49
CA ILE A 194 15.30 19.78 40.59
C ILE A 194 15.94 19.13 41.80
N ASN A 195 17.08 18.46 41.60
CA ASN A 195 17.82 17.75 42.66
C ASN A 195 16.94 16.78 43.47
N TYR A 196 16.09 15.99 42.79
CA TYR A 196 15.15 15.04 43.39
C TYR A 196 14.04 15.64 44.27
N GLU A 197 14.02 16.95 44.45
CA GLU A 197 12.94 17.66 45.12
C GLU A 197 11.87 18.07 44.11
N LYS A 198 10.61 17.95 44.54
CA LYS A 198 9.43 18.18 43.70
C LYS A 198 8.97 19.64 43.86
N TYR A 199 9.14 20.43 42.81
CA TYR A 199 8.64 21.79 42.75
C TYR A 199 7.36 21.86 41.92
N LEU A 200 6.32 22.49 42.46
CA LEU A 200 5.04 22.69 41.78
C LEU A 200 4.90 24.17 41.39
N PHE A 201 4.99 24.45 40.11
CA PHE A 201 4.74 25.80 39.58
C PHE A 201 3.32 25.87 39.07
N MET A 202 2.51 26.75 39.67
CA MET A 202 1.14 27.00 39.24
C MET A 202 1.07 28.34 38.53
N TYR A 203 0.51 28.37 37.33
CA TYR A 203 0.18 29.60 36.64
C TYR A 203 -1.33 29.78 36.60
N LYS A 204 -1.76 31.02 36.81
CA LYS A 204 -3.15 31.42 36.65
C LYS A 204 -3.27 32.32 35.43
N THR A 205 -4.22 32.01 34.56
CA THR A 205 -4.60 32.91 33.47
C THR A 205 -6.00 33.43 33.74
N SER A 206 -6.11 34.75 33.94
CA SER A 206 -7.38 35.45 34.07
C SER A 206 -7.71 36.14 32.74
N HIS A 207 -8.77 35.71 32.07
CA HIS A 207 -9.27 36.41 30.88
C HIS A 207 -10.14 37.59 31.31
N GLN A 208 -9.58 38.80 31.36
CA GLN A 208 -10.33 40.06 31.43
C GLN A 208 -10.43 40.65 30.01
N GLN A 209 -11.63 40.89 29.50
CA GLN A 209 -11.81 41.64 28.24
C GLN A 209 -11.68 43.13 28.55
N GLN A 210 -10.71 43.79 27.92
CA GLN A 210 -10.54 45.24 27.95
C GLN A 210 -11.75 45.90 27.26
N GLN A 211 -12.53 46.69 28.00
CA GLN A 211 -13.35 47.75 27.39
C GLN A 211 -12.49 49.00 27.32
N GLU A 212 -12.09 49.39 26.11
CA GLU A 212 -11.42 50.66 25.84
C GLU A 212 -12.37 51.83 26.14
N LYS A 213 -11.82 52.83 26.84
CA LYS A 213 -12.40 54.15 27.05
C LYS A 213 -12.51 54.89 25.72
N TYR A 214 -13.69 55.38 25.37
CA TYR A 214 -13.82 56.61 24.58
C TYR A 214 -14.29 57.73 25.51
N SER A 215 -13.40 58.70 25.72
CA SER A 215 -13.73 60.02 26.28
C SER A 215 -13.53 61.07 25.20
N SER A 216 -14.56 61.88 24.94
CA SER A 216 -14.45 63.26 24.42
C SER A 216 -15.76 63.97 24.80
N ASN A 217 -15.77 64.71 25.90
CA ASN A 217 -15.68 66.18 25.94
C ASN A 217 -16.79 66.88 25.15
N PHE A 218 -17.70 67.58 25.83
CA PHE A 218 -17.79 69.05 25.74
C PHE A 218 -18.70 69.61 26.85
N SER A 219 -18.24 70.74 27.39
CA SER A 219 -18.79 71.57 28.45
C SER A 219 -20.07 72.33 28.05
N ASN A 220 -20.96 72.55 29.02
CA ASN A 220 -21.32 73.87 29.56
C ASN A 220 -21.92 73.72 30.95
#